data_AF-C1F4R9-F1
#
_entry.id   AF-C1F4R9-F1
#
_cell.length_a   1.000
_cell.length_b   1.000
_cell.length_c   1.000
_cell.angle_alpha   90.00
_cell.angle_beta   90.00
_cell.angle_gamma   90.00
#
_symmetry.space_group_name_H-M   'P 1'
#
loop_
_entity.id
_entity.type
_entity.pdbx_description
1 polymer ?
#
loop_
_entity_poly.entity_id
_entity_poly.type
_entity_poly.pdbx_seq_one_letter_code
_entity_poly.pdbx_strand_id
1 'polypeptide(L)'
;MRPGTPILRHVAALLSGLLSQSKFGPLLQKARLGTWEPGSSLRLRQGVTRPIREFTNGDYTMYQNRITLIGFLGNDATAITSKNASFTVLSLATKSTYKDKKTGEYNGHTEWHRCIVWGKLADYAKTLKKGAHLAIEGELRSRESTNKKTGQTSRVWEVRVSSILKLDRAEKAGVEEGPDEDFNPEEDAA
;
A
#
# COMPACT_ATOMS: atom_id res chain seq x y z
N MET A 1 -42.78 33.00 12.56
CA MET A 1 -43.36 32.86 13.91
C MET A 1 -43.89 31.45 14.06
N ARG A 2 -43.30 30.64 14.96
CA ARG A 2 -43.91 29.39 15.48
C ARG A 2 -44.76 29.77 16.71
N PRO A 3 -45.84 29.04 17.03
CA PRO A 3 -45.74 27.93 18.00
C PRO A 3 -46.68 26.75 17.62
N GLY A 4 -46.59 25.52 18.12
CA GLY A 4 -45.81 24.93 19.18
C GLY A 4 -45.90 23.38 19.12
N THR A 5 -44.98 22.74 19.82
CA THR A 5 -44.97 21.33 20.27
C THR A 5 -45.22 21.33 21.79
N PRO A 6 -45.30 20.20 22.56
CA PRO A 6 -45.42 18.76 22.24
C PRO A 6 -46.48 18.03 23.11
N ILE A 7 -46.83 16.76 22.84
CA ILE A 7 -47.30 15.83 23.89
C ILE A 7 -46.71 14.43 23.71
N LEU A 8 -46.02 13.99 24.78
CA LEU A 8 -45.51 12.66 25.08
C LEU A 8 -46.67 11.64 25.29
N ARG A 9 -46.53 10.41 24.79
CA ARG A 9 -47.08 9.23 25.48
C ARG A 9 -46.09 8.08 25.43
N HIS A 10 -45.66 7.67 26.63
CA HIS A 10 -45.04 6.38 26.92
C HIS A 10 -46.05 5.26 26.70
N VAL A 11 -45.62 4.12 26.14
CA VAL A 11 -46.09 2.80 26.54
C VAL A 11 -44.92 1.82 26.47
N ALA A 12 -44.60 1.22 27.61
CA ALA A 12 -43.74 0.06 27.75
C ALA A 12 -44.62 -1.18 28.05
N ALA A 13 -44.30 -2.32 27.44
CA ALA A 13 -44.64 -3.68 27.90
C ALA A 13 -43.90 -4.66 26.97
N LEU A 14 -42.82 -5.32 27.41
CA LEU A 14 -42.79 -6.65 28.05
C LEU A 14 -43.62 -7.72 27.32
N LEU A 15 -42.94 -8.71 26.74
CA LEU A 15 -43.28 -10.13 26.90
C LEU A 15 -42.12 -11.04 26.45
N SER A 16 -41.85 -11.99 27.31
CA SER A 16 -40.79 -12.99 27.36
C SER A 16 -41.17 -14.30 26.66
N GLY A 17 -40.16 -15.01 26.14
CA GLY A 17 -40.12 -16.48 26.07
C GLY A 17 -40.39 -17.10 24.70
N LEU A 18 -39.46 -17.91 24.18
CA LEU A 18 -39.51 -19.37 24.36
C LEU A 18 -38.21 -20.03 23.88
N LEU A 19 -37.58 -20.81 24.77
CA LEU A 19 -36.58 -21.82 24.42
C LEU A 19 -37.25 -22.91 23.57
N SER A 20 -36.58 -23.36 22.52
CA SER A 20 -36.81 -24.68 21.92
C SER A 20 -35.49 -25.43 21.89
N GLN A 21 -35.33 -26.32 22.86
CA GLN A 21 -34.30 -27.36 22.83
C GLN A 21 -34.81 -28.52 21.98
N SER A 22 -34.02 -28.93 20.98
CA SER A 22 -34.16 -30.24 20.36
C SER A 22 -32.93 -31.09 20.66
N LYS A 23 -33.25 -32.29 21.15
CA LYS A 23 -32.38 -33.34 21.67
C LYS A 23 -31.71 -34.07 20.50
N PHE A 24 -30.42 -34.32 20.56
CA PHE A 24 -29.84 -35.57 20.03
C PHE A 24 -28.61 -35.96 20.86
N GLY A 25 -28.72 -37.09 21.54
CA GLY A 25 -27.64 -37.82 22.18
C GLY A 25 -26.95 -38.80 21.21
N PRO A 26 -26.02 -39.64 21.70
CA PRO A 26 -24.65 -39.63 21.22
C PRO A 26 -24.32 -40.79 20.28
N LEU A 27 -23.43 -40.53 19.31
CA LEU A 27 -22.76 -41.57 18.54
C LEU A 27 -21.25 -41.50 18.83
N LEU A 28 -20.84 -42.35 19.77
CA LEU A 28 -19.45 -42.67 20.06
C LEU A 28 -18.92 -43.57 18.96
N GLN A 29 -17.96 -43.09 18.17
CA GLN A 29 -17.07 -43.97 17.42
C GLN A 29 -15.61 -43.59 17.71
N LYS A 30 -14.91 -44.55 18.31
CA LYS A 30 -13.50 -44.52 18.67
C LYS A 30 -12.65 -44.34 17.42
N ALA A 31 -11.84 -43.28 17.39
CA ALA A 31 -10.65 -43.20 16.55
C ALA A 31 -9.44 -42.91 17.45
N ARG A 32 -8.37 -43.65 17.17
CA ARG A 32 -7.17 -43.86 17.99
C ARG A 32 -6.45 -42.55 18.33
N LEU A 33 -6.01 -42.42 19.58
CA LEU A 33 -4.97 -41.46 19.98
C LEU A 33 -3.67 -41.79 19.24
N GLY A 34 -3.37 -41.01 18.19
CA GLY A 34 -2.01 -40.80 17.73
C GLY A 34 -1.40 -39.68 18.59
N THR A 35 -0.25 -39.96 19.21
CA THR A 35 0.53 -38.98 19.95
C THR A 35 1.03 -37.89 19.00
N TRP A 36 0.61 -36.65 19.23
CA TRP A 36 1.09 -35.46 18.56
C TRP A 36 2.45 -35.06 19.16
N GLU A 37 3.52 -35.08 18.36
CA GLU A 37 4.81 -34.48 18.71
C GLU A 37 4.81 -33.00 18.25
N PRO A 38 4.89 -32.02 19.16
CA PRO A 38 5.07 -30.63 18.78
C PRO A 38 6.55 -30.40 18.44
N GLY A 39 6.94 -30.63 17.19
CA GLY A 39 8.37 -30.62 16.86
C GLY A 39 8.75 -30.62 15.39
N SER A 40 8.04 -29.89 14.53
CA SER A 40 8.50 -29.70 13.14
C SER A 40 8.31 -28.26 12.70
N SER A 41 9.27 -27.42 13.06
CA SER A 41 9.39 -26.07 12.50
C SER A 41 9.93 -26.16 11.07
N LEU A 42 9.05 -25.87 10.09
CA LEU A 42 9.49 -25.52 8.74
C LEU A 42 10.35 -24.25 8.83
N ARG A 43 11.66 -24.39 8.61
CA ARG A 43 12.56 -23.25 8.44
C ARG A 43 12.35 -22.64 7.05
N LEU A 44 11.43 -21.69 6.97
CA LEU A 44 11.39 -20.72 5.87
C LEU A 44 12.71 -19.92 5.91
N ARG A 45 13.46 -20.00 4.80
CA ARG A 45 14.67 -19.19 4.58
C ARG A 45 14.28 -17.71 4.67
N GLN A 46 14.84 -17.02 5.65
CA GLN A 46 14.67 -15.58 5.85
C GLN A 46 15.31 -14.81 4.69
N GLY A 47 14.48 -14.41 3.73
CA GLY A 47 14.69 -13.15 3.02
C GLY A 47 14.45 -12.02 4.01
N VAL A 48 15.37 -11.06 4.07
CA VAL A 48 15.33 -9.93 5.02
C VAL A 48 14.23 -8.94 4.60
N THR A 49 12.98 -9.26 4.88
CA THR A 49 11.93 -8.25 5.03
C THR A 49 11.98 -7.80 6.47
N ARG A 50 12.60 -6.64 6.73
CA ARG A 50 12.48 -6.01 8.05
C ARG A 50 11.00 -5.78 8.32
N PRO A 51 10.40 -6.35 9.38
CA PRO A 51 9.00 -6.10 9.68
C PRO A 51 8.79 -4.61 9.93
N ILE A 52 7.68 -4.06 9.44
CA ILE A 52 7.17 -2.76 9.86
C ILE A 52 7.14 -2.81 11.39
N ARG A 53 7.88 -1.90 12.03
CA ARG A 53 8.14 -1.90 13.48
C ARG A 53 6.81 -2.06 14.24
N GLU A 54 6.64 -3.19 14.91
CA GLU A 54 5.50 -3.45 15.78
C GLU A 54 5.66 -2.54 17.00
N PHE A 55 4.78 -1.55 17.11
CA PHE A 55 4.80 -0.62 18.23
C PHE A 55 4.28 -1.38 19.46
N THR A 56 5.19 -1.77 20.35
CA THR A 56 4.82 -2.25 21.69
C THR A 56 4.31 -1.10 22.54
N ASN A 57 3.46 -1.39 23.53
CA ASN A 57 2.80 -0.43 24.43
C ASN A 57 3.75 0.44 25.31
N GLY A 58 5.04 0.54 24.99
CA GLY A 58 6.04 1.33 25.71
C GLY A 58 6.86 2.32 24.85
N ASP A 59 6.75 2.28 23.52
CA ASP A 59 7.52 3.15 22.63
C ASP A 59 6.78 4.49 22.39
N TYR A 60 6.60 5.31 23.45
CA TYR A 60 6.06 6.67 23.29
C TYR A 60 7.13 7.62 22.73
N THR A 61 7.42 7.53 21.43
CA THR A 61 8.14 8.62 20.77
C THR A 61 7.19 9.81 20.67
N MET A 62 7.44 10.87 21.44
CA MET A 62 6.57 12.07 21.46
C MET A 62 6.43 12.73 20.07
N TYR A 63 7.37 12.51 19.15
CA TYR A 63 7.32 13.02 17.78
C TYR A 63 7.77 11.94 16.78
N GLN A 64 7.04 11.81 15.67
CA GLN A 64 7.39 10.91 14.57
C GLN A 64 7.19 11.63 13.22
N ASN A 65 8.22 11.63 12.40
CA ASN A 65 8.16 12.05 11.00
C ASN A 65 8.53 10.85 10.13
N ARG A 66 7.53 10.28 9.47
CA ARG A 66 7.69 9.14 8.57
C ARG A 66 6.79 9.33 7.37
N ILE A 67 7.34 9.13 6.18
CA ILE A 67 6.58 9.08 4.93
C ILE A 67 6.83 7.74 4.25
N THR A 68 5.76 7.13 3.75
CA THR A 68 5.80 5.91 2.93
C THR A 68 5.13 6.22 1.61
N LEU A 69 5.83 5.96 0.51
CA LEU A 69 5.34 6.20 -0.84
C LEU A 69 5.50 4.95 -1.67
N ILE A 70 4.46 4.56 -2.39
CA ILE A 70 4.50 3.46 -3.35
C ILE A 70 4.06 4.02 -4.69
N GLY A 71 4.91 3.89 -5.70
CA GLY A 71 4.67 4.53 -6.99
C GLY A 71 5.73 4.21 -8.03
N PHE A 72 5.71 4.97 -9.12
CA PHE A 72 6.58 4.75 -10.27
C PHE A 72 7.55 5.91 -10.48
N LEU A 73 8.77 5.61 -10.90
CA LEU A 73 9.68 6.65 -11.37
C LEU A 73 9.20 7.27 -12.68
N GLY A 74 8.99 8.59 -12.70
CA GLY A 74 8.60 9.30 -13.93
C GLY A 74 9.74 9.51 -14.91
N ASN A 75 10.96 9.65 -14.37
CA ASN A 75 12.20 9.87 -15.11
C ASN A 75 13.30 8.97 -14.56
N ASP A 76 14.38 8.81 -15.32
CA ASP A 76 15.60 8.16 -14.85
C ASP A 76 16.17 8.87 -13.60
N ALA A 77 16.80 8.10 -12.71
CA ALA A 77 17.41 8.64 -11.51
C ALA A 77 18.55 9.62 -11.87
N THR A 78 18.51 10.83 -11.28
CA THR A 78 19.55 11.85 -11.51
C THR A 78 20.58 11.81 -10.39
N ALA A 79 21.78 11.36 -10.70
CA ALA A 79 22.93 11.42 -9.81
C ALA A 79 23.50 12.84 -9.78
N ILE A 80 23.65 13.43 -8.60
CA ILE A 80 24.31 14.72 -8.41
C ILE A 80 25.50 14.51 -7.50
N THR A 81 26.69 14.76 -8.03
CA THR A 81 27.93 14.78 -7.26
C THR A 81 28.34 16.22 -7.07
N SER A 82 28.27 16.70 -5.83
CA SER A 82 28.83 17.99 -5.42
C SER A 82 30.14 17.77 -4.67
N LYS A 83 30.98 18.81 -4.56
CA LYS A 83 32.32 18.74 -3.94
C LYS A 83 32.31 18.08 -2.55
N ASN A 84 31.23 18.20 -1.79
CA ASN A 84 31.12 17.71 -0.42
C ASN A 84 30.17 16.53 -0.25
N ALA A 85 29.35 16.19 -1.26
CA ALA A 85 28.38 15.10 -1.13
C ALA A 85 27.84 14.62 -2.47
N SER A 86 27.64 13.30 -2.58
CA SER A 86 26.90 12.67 -3.66
C SER A 86 25.50 12.28 -3.18
N PHE A 87 24.50 12.59 -4.01
CA PHE A 87 23.12 12.21 -3.77
C PHE A 87 22.41 11.89 -5.09
N THR A 88 21.34 11.13 -4.99
CA THR A 88 20.52 10.75 -6.13
C THR A 88 19.11 11.30 -5.94
N VAL A 89 18.58 11.97 -6.96
CA VAL A 89 17.24 12.53 -6.96
C VAL A 89 16.32 11.61 -7.77
N LEU A 90 15.21 11.23 -7.15
CA LEU A 90 14.15 10.43 -7.75
C LEU A 90 12.88 11.28 -7.85
N SER A 91 12.21 11.22 -9.00
CA SER A 91 10.88 11.79 -9.21
C SER A 91 9.85 10.65 -9.21
N LEU A 92 9.12 10.52 -8.10
CA LEU A 92 8.17 9.43 -7.89
C LEU A 92 6.73 9.92 -8.09
N ALA A 93 6.01 9.30 -9.01
CA ALA A 93 4.60 9.52 -9.22
C ALA A 93 3.77 8.60 -8.32
N THR A 94 2.81 9.17 -7.60
CA THR A 94 1.70 8.41 -7.01
C THR A 94 0.39 8.87 -7.63
N LYS A 95 -0.55 7.95 -7.85
CA LYS A 95 -1.84 8.25 -8.47
C LYS A 95 -2.96 7.93 -7.49
N SER A 96 -3.87 8.87 -7.30
CA SER A 96 -5.15 8.66 -6.62
C SER A 96 -6.30 8.85 -7.61
N THR A 97 -7.39 8.11 -7.43
CA THR A 97 -8.62 8.31 -8.21
C THR A 97 -9.75 8.54 -7.22
N TYR A 98 -10.51 9.60 -7.41
CA TYR A 98 -11.66 9.93 -6.57
C TYR A 98 -12.89 10.18 -7.44
N LYS A 99 -14.07 9.86 -6.90
CA LYS A 99 -15.35 10.11 -7.56
C LYS A 99 -15.85 11.49 -7.15
N ASP A 100 -16.10 12.36 -8.11
CA ASP A 100 -16.71 13.67 -7.84
C ASP A 100 -18.18 13.47 -7.43
N LYS A 101 -18.57 14.07 -6.31
CA LYS A 101 -19.92 13.95 -5.76
C LYS A 101 -20.97 14.72 -6.57
N LYS A 102 -20.55 15.73 -7.36
CA LYS A 102 -21.47 16.57 -8.14
C LYS A 102 -21.74 16.00 -9.52
N THR A 103 -20.69 15.56 -10.23
CA THR A 103 -20.80 15.05 -11.61
C THR A 103 -20.91 13.53 -11.67
N GLY A 104 -20.49 12.82 -10.63
CA GLY A 104 -20.44 11.36 -10.63
C GLY A 104 -19.26 10.77 -11.41
N GLU A 105 -18.40 11.61 -11.98
CA GLU A 105 -17.24 11.21 -12.78
C GLU A 105 -16.04 10.81 -11.91
N TYR A 106 -15.18 9.95 -12.45
CA TYR A 106 -13.93 9.56 -11.80
C TYR A 106 -12.79 10.49 -12.25
N ASN A 107 -12.25 11.25 -11.30
CA ASN A 107 -11.11 12.12 -11.52
C ASN A 107 -9.82 11.46 -11.02
N GLY A 108 -8.82 11.37 -11.90
CA GLY A 108 -7.48 10.89 -11.56
C GLY A 108 -6.55 12.05 -11.22
N HIS A 109 -5.92 12.02 -10.06
CA HIS A 109 -4.88 12.96 -9.66
C HIS A 109 -3.53 12.25 -9.56
N THR A 110 -2.48 12.86 -10.11
CA THR A 110 -1.11 12.34 -10.03
C THR A 110 -0.24 13.34 -9.30
N GLU A 111 0.42 12.89 -8.23
CA GLU A 111 1.27 13.70 -7.39
C GLU A 111 2.74 13.31 -7.56
N TRP A 112 3.61 14.32 -7.71
CA TRP A 112 5.03 14.14 -8.00
C TRP A 112 5.88 14.43 -6.77
N HIS A 113 6.55 13.40 -6.26
CA HIS A 113 7.33 13.48 -5.03
C HIS A 113 8.81 13.55 -5.36
N ARG A 114 9.48 14.62 -4.89
CA ARG A 114 10.93 14.74 -4.97
C ARG A 114 11.58 13.97 -3.82
N CYS A 115 12.20 12.83 -4.15
CA CYS A 115 12.87 11.99 -3.17
C CYS A 115 14.40 12.11 -3.32
N ILE A 116 15.10 12.43 -2.22
CA ILE A 116 16.57 12.54 -2.18
C ILE A 116 17.12 11.34 -1.42
N VAL A 117 18.03 10.63 -2.07
CA VAL A 117 18.73 9.46 -1.55
C VAL A 117 20.20 9.80 -1.34
N TRP A 118 20.75 9.44 -0.18
CA TRP A 118 22.13 9.73 0.21
C TRP A 118 22.93 8.45 0.48
N GLY A 119 24.26 8.57 0.48
CA GLY A 119 25.18 7.50 0.88
C GLY A 119 25.10 6.27 -0.02
N LYS A 120 25.28 5.07 0.55
CA LYS A 120 25.29 3.81 -0.22
C LYS A 120 23.97 3.53 -0.95
N LEU A 121 22.83 3.97 -0.40
CA LEU A 121 21.53 3.85 -1.07
C LEU A 121 21.48 4.70 -2.33
N ALA A 122 22.23 5.81 -2.40
CA ALA A 122 22.29 6.64 -3.59
C ALA A 122 22.90 5.88 -4.77
N ASP A 123 23.90 5.02 -4.54
CA ASP A 123 24.54 4.23 -5.59
C ASP A 123 23.60 3.18 -6.18
N TYR A 124 22.79 2.52 -5.34
CA TYR A 124 21.69 1.67 -5.80
C TYR A 124 20.63 2.49 -6.54
N ALA A 125 20.23 3.64 -6.00
CA ALA A 125 19.21 4.47 -6.64
C ALA A 125 19.60 4.94 -8.05
N LYS A 126 20.91 5.11 -8.33
CA LYS A 126 21.43 5.46 -9.67
C LYS A 126 21.11 4.40 -10.73
N THR A 127 20.97 3.14 -10.35
CA THR A 127 20.68 2.06 -11.30
C THR A 127 19.19 2.01 -11.68
N LEU A 128 18.34 2.79 -11.01
CA LEU A 128 16.91 2.82 -11.25
C LEU A 128 16.58 3.63 -12.50
N LYS A 129 15.71 3.07 -13.33
CA LYS A 129 15.25 3.65 -14.60
C LYS A 129 13.79 4.10 -14.50
N LYS A 130 13.39 4.97 -15.42
CA LYS A 130 11.99 5.36 -15.61
C LYS A 130 11.08 4.11 -15.64
N GLY A 131 9.93 4.21 -14.99
CA GLY A 131 8.96 3.13 -14.91
C GLY A 131 9.24 2.09 -13.82
N ALA A 132 10.35 2.18 -13.09
CA ALA A 132 10.59 1.33 -11.93
C ALA A 132 9.48 1.54 -10.88
N HIS A 133 8.86 0.44 -10.44
CA HIS A 133 7.88 0.43 -9.36
C HIS A 133 8.62 0.32 -8.04
N LEU A 134 8.42 1.27 -7.14
CA LEU A 134 9.19 1.41 -5.91
C LEU A 134 8.27 1.63 -4.71
N ALA A 135 8.61 1.00 -3.60
CA ALA A 135 8.19 1.42 -2.27
C ALA A 135 9.36 2.15 -1.60
N ILE A 136 9.10 3.36 -1.10
CA ILE A 136 10.08 4.25 -0.48
C ILE A 136 9.60 4.60 0.92
N GLU A 137 10.49 4.50 1.91
CA GLU A 137 10.29 5.04 3.25
C GLU A 137 11.30 6.16 3.50
N GLY A 138 10.89 7.20 4.24
CA GLY A 138 11.77 8.31 4.58
C GLY A 138 11.15 9.29 5.56
N GLU A 139 11.68 10.50 5.57
CA GLU A 139 11.18 11.64 6.35
C GLU A 139 10.90 12.81 5.42
N LEU A 140 9.83 13.57 5.70
CA LEU A 140 9.58 14.82 4.99
C LEU A 140 10.51 15.92 5.54
N ARG A 141 11.25 16.59 4.67
CA ARG A 141 12.15 17.69 5.02
C ARG A 141 11.84 18.90 4.15
N SER A 142 11.84 20.08 4.76
CA SER A 142 11.84 21.34 4.03
C SER A 142 13.24 21.94 4.01
N ARG A 143 13.62 22.56 2.90
CA ARG A 143 14.78 23.46 2.82
C ARG A 143 14.37 24.78 2.22
N GLU A 144 15.06 25.83 2.62
CA GLU A 144 14.95 27.12 1.95
C GLU A 144 15.88 27.16 0.75
N SER A 145 15.40 27.75 -0.33
CA SER A 145 16.10 27.85 -1.60
C SER A 145 15.94 29.27 -2.11
N THR A 146 17.05 30.02 -2.14
CA THR A 146 17.04 31.37 -2.72
C THR A 146 17.32 31.29 -4.21
N ASN A 147 16.43 31.89 -5.01
CA ASN A 147 16.65 32.01 -6.44
C ASN A 147 17.75 33.05 -6.71
N LYS A 148 18.87 32.62 -7.29
CA LYS A 148 20.02 33.48 -7.58
C LYS A 148 19.71 34.64 -8.54
N LYS A 149 18.65 34.53 -9.35
CA LYS A 149 18.28 35.55 -10.33
C LYS A 149 17.34 36.62 -9.77
N THR A 150 16.39 36.23 -8.91
CA THR A 150 15.34 37.13 -8.41
C THR A 150 15.52 37.51 -6.94
N GLY A 151 16.43 36.86 -6.21
CA GLY A 151 16.63 37.08 -4.78
C GLY A 151 15.50 36.52 -3.89
N GLN A 152 14.45 35.95 -4.48
CA GLN A 152 13.32 35.41 -3.72
C GLN A 152 13.68 34.08 -3.05
N THR A 153 13.40 33.97 -1.75
CA THR A 153 13.53 32.73 -0.99
C THR A 153 12.22 31.94 -1.08
N SER A 154 12.30 30.70 -1.56
CA SER A 154 11.19 29.76 -1.57
C SER A 154 11.51 28.54 -0.70
N ARG A 155 10.47 27.96 -0.09
CA ARG A 155 10.59 26.73 0.69
C ARG A 155 10.24 25.54 -0.19
N VAL A 156 11.14 24.56 -0.21
CA VAL A 156 11.01 23.36 -1.03
C VAL A 156 10.88 22.16 -0.09
N TRP A 157 9.86 21.33 -0.33
CA TRP A 157 9.62 20.09 0.41
C TRP A 157 10.18 18.90 -0.35
N GLU A 158 10.86 18.02 0.36
CA GLU A 158 11.62 16.91 -0.21
C GLU A 158 11.55 15.72 0.74
N VAL A 159 11.52 14.52 0.18
CA VAL A 159 11.56 13.28 0.98
C VAL A 159 13.00 12.84 1.13
N ARG A 160 13.52 12.84 2.36
CA ARG A 160 14.81 12.23 2.66
C ARG A 160 14.61 10.72 2.81
N VAL A 161 15.08 9.97 1.83
CA VAL A 161 14.86 8.52 1.76
C VAL A 161 15.75 7.77 2.73
N SER A 162 15.15 6.87 3.51
CA SER A 162 15.83 5.96 4.43
C SER A 162 15.82 4.50 3.94
N SER A 163 14.84 4.13 3.10
CA SER A 163 14.70 2.78 2.54
C SER A 163 14.10 2.81 1.14
N ILE A 164 14.57 1.93 0.27
CA ILE A 164 14.03 1.72 -1.09
C ILE A 164 13.84 0.21 -1.29
N LEU A 165 12.63 -0.17 -1.69
CA LEU A 165 12.31 -1.51 -2.14
C LEU A 165 11.82 -1.41 -3.59
N LYS A 166 12.49 -2.09 -4.51
CA LYS A 166 11.99 -2.25 -5.87
C LYS A 166 10.92 -3.33 -5.86
N LEU A 167 9.75 -2.98 -6.35
CA LEU A 167 8.62 -3.90 -6.47
C LEU A 167 8.63 -4.46 -7.89
N ASP A 168 8.69 -5.77 -8.01
CA ASP A 168 8.51 -6.41 -9.30
C ASP A 168 7.03 -6.28 -9.69
N ARG A 169 6.80 -5.94 -10.95
CA ARG A 169 5.45 -6.03 -11.50
C ARG A 169 5.17 -7.52 -11.64
N ALA A 170 4.16 -8.02 -10.95
CA ALA A 170 3.62 -9.34 -11.27
C ALA A 170 3.34 -9.33 -12.78
N GLU A 171 4.03 -10.18 -13.53
CA GLU A 171 3.79 -10.31 -14.96
C GLU A 171 2.30 -10.55 -15.12
N LYS A 172 1.66 -9.67 -15.89
CA LYS A 172 0.27 -9.86 -16.27
C LYS A 172 0.33 -11.11 -17.12
N ALA A 173 -0.01 -12.27 -16.54
CA ALA A 173 -0.07 -13.53 -17.25
C ALA A 173 -0.83 -13.23 -18.55
N GLY A 174 -0.13 -13.32 -19.68
CA GLY A 174 -0.76 -13.16 -20.97
C GLY A 174 -1.89 -14.17 -20.98
N VAL A 175 -3.11 -13.69 -21.20
CA VAL A 175 -4.14 -14.57 -21.71
C VAL A 175 -3.60 -14.95 -23.07
N GLU A 176 -3.01 -16.15 -23.17
CA GLU A 176 -2.78 -16.77 -24.47
C GLU A 176 -4.17 -16.92 -25.07
N GLU A 177 -4.53 -15.99 -25.96
CA GLU A 177 -5.59 -16.23 -26.94
C GLU A 177 -5.11 -17.46 -27.71
N GLY A 178 -5.61 -18.63 -27.31
CA GLY A 178 -5.42 -19.87 -28.04
C GLY A 178 -5.87 -19.63 -29.49
N PRO A 179 -5.18 -20.21 -30.47
CA PRO A 179 -5.51 -19.99 -31.87
C PRO A 179 -7.00 -20.31 -32.07
N ASP A 180 -7.73 -19.37 -32.66
CA ASP A 180 -9.07 -19.61 -33.15
C ASP A 180 -8.97 -20.75 -34.16
N GLU A 181 -9.22 -21.99 -33.73
CA GLU A 181 -9.40 -23.11 -34.64
C GLU A 181 -10.65 -22.78 -35.45
N ASP A 182 -10.44 -22.31 -36.68
CA ASP A 182 -11.47 -22.10 -37.68
C ASP A 182 -12.21 -23.43 -37.89
N PHE A 183 -13.32 -23.60 -37.18
CA PHE A 183 -14.24 -24.69 -37.37
C PHE A 183 -14.80 -24.60 -38.80
N ASN A 184 -14.32 -25.49 -39.68
CA ASN A 184 -14.78 -25.62 -41.05
C ASN A 184 -15.84 -26.74 -41.14
N PRO A 185 -17.16 -26.42 -41.07
CA PRO A 185 -18.21 -27.44 -41.05
C PRO A 185 -18.37 -28.21 -42.37
N GLU A 186 -17.63 -27.87 -43.44
CA GLU A 186 -17.78 -28.49 -44.75
C GLU A 186 -16.89 -29.72 -44.99
N GLU A 187 -15.90 -30.00 -44.13
CA GLU A 187 -14.96 -31.12 -44.33
C GLU A 187 -15.34 -32.41 -43.57
N ASP A 188 -16.18 -32.32 -42.54
CA ASP A 188 -16.57 -33.47 -41.69
C ASP A 188 -17.86 -34.19 -42.15
N ALA A 189 -18.44 -33.78 -43.28
CA ALA A 189 -19.70 -34.34 -43.80
C ALA A 189 -19.54 -35.29 -45.01
N ALA A 190 -18.32 -35.76 -45.30
CA ALA A 190 -18.04 -36.68 -46.40
C ALA A 190 -17.94 -38.14 -45.95
#